data_AF-A0AAW0QI20-F1
#
_entry.id   AF-A0AAW0QI20-F1
#
_cell.length_a   1.000
_cell.length_b   1.000
_cell.length_c   1.000
_cell.angle_alpha   90.00
_cell.angle_beta   90.00
_cell.angle_gamma   90.00
#
_symmetry.space_group_name_H-M   'P 1'
#
loop_
_entity.id
_entity.type
_entity.pdbx_description
1 polymer ?
#
loop_
_entity_poly.entity_id
_entity_poly.type
_entity_poly.pdbx_seq_one_letter_code
_entity_poly.pdbx_strand_id
1 'polypeptide(L)'
;MASQTYNHRADWRSSCSSTSYQQTRRTRQSQVHWESGHLAFLTSHEKWNEEDHYNLIDSKELHPKATNHPCVILKRFQDSDHCLITPVSAFSASEETSFLPPWKQRCHRFKKAEDFRSFQGSESSSSDSDSDSSTDETCQLLELRNGRTMPKPKASWIYIQHIYVVPRIGTKAATSAHRS
;
A
#
# COMPACT_ATOMS: atom_id res chain seq x y z
N MET A 1 -45.88 -4.89 -31.14
CA MET A 1 -44.47 -4.44 -31.13
C MET A 1 -43.92 -4.77 -29.76
N ALA A 2 -43.10 -5.82 -29.66
CA ALA A 2 -42.62 -6.37 -28.41
C ALA A 2 -41.09 -6.22 -28.30
N SER A 3 -40.63 -6.25 -27.05
CA SER A 3 -39.26 -6.55 -26.59
C SER A 3 -38.29 -5.36 -26.59
N GLN A 4 -37.40 -5.17 -25.61
CA GLN A 4 -36.92 -6.04 -24.53
C GLN A 4 -36.21 -5.18 -23.47
N THR A 5 -36.34 -5.55 -22.20
CA THR A 5 -35.53 -5.05 -21.08
C THR A 5 -34.11 -5.64 -21.17
N TYR A 6 -33.08 -4.80 -21.04
CA TYR A 6 -31.69 -5.26 -20.86
C TYR A 6 -31.21 -4.92 -19.45
N ASN A 7 -31.24 -5.94 -18.59
CA ASN A 7 -30.39 -6.03 -17.42
C ASN A 7 -28.96 -6.29 -17.89
N HIS A 8 -27.99 -5.48 -17.47
CA HIS A 8 -26.58 -5.87 -17.51
C HIS A 8 -25.94 -5.60 -16.15
N ARG A 9 -26.01 -6.62 -15.28
CA ARG A 9 -24.95 -6.89 -14.31
C ARG A 9 -23.71 -7.23 -15.14
N ALA A 10 -22.61 -6.50 -14.95
CA ALA A 10 -21.32 -6.90 -15.49
C ALA A 10 -20.60 -7.72 -14.42
N ASP A 11 -20.52 -9.02 -14.68
CA ASP A 11 -19.78 -10.01 -13.92
C ASP A 11 -18.27 -9.74 -13.98
N TRP A 12 -17.62 -9.56 -12.83
CA TRP A 12 -16.16 -9.44 -12.71
C TRP A 12 -15.44 -10.80 -12.69
N ARG A 13 -15.90 -11.77 -13.49
CA ARG A 13 -15.21 -13.06 -13.63
C ARG A 13 -14.97 -13.39 -15.10
N SER A 14 -13.69 -13.55 -15.41
CA SER A 14 -13.12 -14.26 -16.57
C SER A 14 -13.10 -13.56 -17.92
N SER A 15 -11.93 -13.00 -18.23
CA SER A 15 -11.20 -13.33 -19.47
C SER A 15 -9.72 -12.96 -19.30
N CYS A 16 -8.95 -13.86 -18.68
CA CYS A 16 -7.51 -13.87 -18.81
C CYS A 16 -7.16 -15.07 -19.69
N SER A 17 -6.82 -14.79 -20.94
CA SER A 17 -6.26 -15.77 -21.87
C SER A 17 -5.02 -16.41 -21.26
N SER A 18 -5.01 -17.74 -21.31
CA SER A 18 -3.96 -18.64 -20.88
C SER A 18 -2.58 -18.20 -21.39
N THR A 19 -1.73 -17.73 -20.48
CA THR A 19 -0.28 -17.92 -20.62
C THR A 19 0.18 -18.66 -19.38
N SER A 20 0.59 -19.91 -19.59
CA SER A 20 1.03 -20.85 -18.59
C SER A 20 2.21 -20.32 -17.78
N TYR A 21 1.97 -19.91 -16.54
CA TYR A 21 3.00 -19.86 -15.50
C TYR A 21 2.84 -21.08 -14.58
N GLN A 22 3.06 -22.27 -15.14
CA GLN A 22 3.60 -23.35 -14.33
C GLN A 22 5.09 -23.12 -14.21
N GLN A 23 5.51 -22.40 -13.17
CA GLN A 23 6.88 -22.51 -12.70
C GLN A 23 6.87 -22.82 -11.20
N THR A 24 6.91 -24.12 -10.96
CA THR A 24 7.39 -24.75 -9.73
C THR A 24 8.66 -24.05 -9.23
N ARG A 25 8.56 -23.33 -8.12
CA ARG A 25 9.68 -23.17 -7.19
C ARG A 25 9.17 -23.26 -5.76
N ARG A 26 9.28 -24.46 -5.18
CA ARG A 26 9.57 -24.64 -3.75
C ARG A 26 10.93 -24.00 -3.50
N THR A 27 10.98 -22.67 -3.38
CA THR A 27 12.13 -21.99 -2.78
C THR A 27 12.02 -22.18 -1.28
N ARG A 28 13.07 -22.74 -0.66
CA ARG A 28 13.36 -22.51 0.75
C ARG A 28 13.06 -21.04 1.02
N GLN A 29 12.14 -20.75 1.95
CA GLN A 29 11.88 -19.39 2.41
C GLN A 29 13.18 -18.87 3.01
N SER A 30 14.05 -18.30 2.18
CA SER A 30 15.11 -17.42 2.64
C SER A 30 14.40 -16.31 3.39
N GLN A 31 14.63 -16.25 4.69
CA GLN A 31 14.05 -15.24 5.58
C GLN A 31 14.34 -13.86 4.95
N VAL A 32 13.32 -13.24 4.37
CA VAL A 32 13.49 -11.97 3.65
C VAL A 32 13.92 -10.93 4.67
N HIS A 33 15.12 -10.37 4.50
CA HIS A 33 15.63 -9.33 5.37
C HIS A 33 14.99 -7.99 4.97
N TRP A 34 13.99 -7.56 5.73
CA TRP A 34 13.35 -6.25 5.53
C TRP A 34 14.20 -5.13 6.14
N GLU A 35 14.42 -4.07 5.38
CA GLU A 35 15.19 -2.88 5.75
C GLU A 35 14.38 -1.61 5.49
N SER A 36 14.76 -0.51 6.15
CA SER A 36 14.11 0.78 5.94
C SER A 36 14.22 1.23 4.47
N GLY A 37 13.11 1.71 3.92
CA GLY A 37 12.97 2.07 2.51
C GLY A 37 12.59 0.91 1.58
N HIS A 38 12.58 -0.34 2.05
CA HIS A 38 12.05 -1.44 1.24
C HIS A 38 10.54 -1.28 1.01
N LEU A 39 10.10 -1.63 -0.19
CA LEU A 39 8.69 -1.84 -0.49
C LEU A 39 8.31 -3.29 -0.20
N ALA A 40 7.22 -3.46 0.55
CA ALA A 40 6.58 -4.74 0.81
C ALA A 40 5.10 -4.65 0.42
N PHE A 41 4.37 -5.75 0.60
CA PHE A 41 2.93 -5.81 0.37
C PHE A 41 2.25 -6.29 1.64
N LEU A 42 1.27 -5.54 2.13
CA LEU A 42 0.44 -6.00 3.24
C LEU A 42 -0.52 -7.08 2.75
N THR A 43 -0.45 -8.26 3.36
CA THR A 43 -1.39 -9.35 3.08
C THR A 43 -2.83 -8.95 3.41
N SER A 44 -3.82 -9.52 2.71
CA SER A 44 -5.24 -9.37 3.06
C SER A 44 -5.49 -9.75 4.52
N HIS A 45 -6.25 -8.94 5.25
CA HIS A 45 -6.68 -9.25 6.62
C HIS A 45 -7.49 -10.54 6.71
N GLU A 46 -8.14 -10.95 5.60
CA GLU A 46 -8.84 -12.24 5.48
C GLU A 46 -7.93 -13.47 5.66
N LYS A 47 -6.61 -13.29 5.55
CA LYS A 47 -5.63 -14.37 5.71
C LYS A 47 -4.98 -14.38 7.09
N TRP A 48 -5.38 -13.48 7.97
CA TRP A 48 -4.83 -13.39 9.32
C TRP A 48 -5.51 -14.40 10.24
N ASN A 49 -4.79 -14.79 11.29
CA ASN A 49 -5.43 -15.51 12.39
C ASN A 49 -6.35 -14.55 13.16
N GLU A 50 -7.23 -15.10 13.99
CA GLU A 50 -8.21 -14.32 14.75
C GLU A 50 -7.55 -13.30 15.69
N GLU A 51 -6.40 -13.64 16.28
CA GLU A 51 -5.66 -12.77 17.20
C GLU A 51 -5.10 -11.54 16.48
N ASP A 52 -4.41 -11.72 15.35
CA ASP A 52 -3.89 -10.63 14.52
C ASP A 52 -5.03 -9.77 13.96
N HIS A 53 -6.15 -10.39 13.56
CA HIS A 53 -7.32 -9.65 13.11
C HIS A 53 -7.88 -8.76 14.23
N TYR A 54 -8.08 -9.32 15.42
CA TYR A 54 -8.57 -8.57 16.57
C TYR A 54 -7.61 -7.43 16.95
N ASN A 55 -6.32 -7.74 17.07
CA ASN A 55 -5.29 -6.83 17.53
C ASN A 55 -5.00 -5.70 16.54
N LEU A 56 -5.23 -5.89 15.23
CA LEU A 56 -4.91 -4.89 14.21
C LEU A 56 -6.17 -4.23 13.63
N ILE A 57 -7.21 -5.01 13.31
CA ILE A 57 -8.40 -4.49 12.64
C ILE A 57 -9.45 -4.05 13.66
N ASP A 58 -9.83 -4.94 14.59
CA ASP A 58 -10.96 -4.68 15.48
C ASP A 58 -10.61 -3.64 16.56
N SER A 59 -9.36 -3.64 17.00
CA SER A 59 -8.75 -2.62 17.88
C SER A 59 -8.59 -1.25 17.19
N LYS A 60 -8.68 -1.20 15.86
CA LYS A 60 -8.43 -0.02 15.00
C LYS A 60 -6.97 0.44 14.94
N GLU A 61 -6.01 -0.39 15.35
CA GLU A 61 -4.58 -0.12 15.22
C GLU A 61 -4.13 -0.07 13.74
N LEU A 62 -4.85 -0.73 12.83
CA LEU A 62 -4.66 -0.69 11.39
C LEU A 62 -6.00 -0.50 10.68
N HIS A 63 -6.03 0.45 9.76
CA HIS A 63 -7.21 0.66 8.94
C HIS A 63 -7.42 -0.53 7.96
N PRO A 64 -8.60 -1.15 7.85
CA PRO A 64 -8.81 -2.32 6.97
C PRO A 64 -8.42 -2.09 5.51
N LYS A 65 -8.74 -0.90 5.00
CA LYS A 65 -8.34 -0.46 3.64
C LYS A 65 -6.84 -0.24 3.43
N ALA A 66 -6.00 -0.39 4.46
CA ALA A 66 -4.55 -0.42 4.29
C ALA A 66 -4.05 -1.82 3.91
N THR A 67 -4.84 -2.88 4.14
CA THR A 67 -4.51 -4.25 3.74
C THR A 67 -4.58 -4.39 2.21
N ASN A 68 -3.84 -5.32 1.63
CA ASN A 68 -3.69 -5.49 0.16
C ASN A 68 -3.10 -4.26 -0.57
N HIS A 69 -2.43 -3.37 0.14
CA HIS A 69 -1.68 -2.26 -0.46
C HIS A 69 -0.16 -2.47 -0.35
N PRO A 70 0.62 -1.95 -1.31
CA PRO A 70 2.05 -1.81 -1.12
C PRO A 70 2.33 -0.90 0.07
N CYS A 71 3.41 -1.14 0.80
CA CYS A 71 3.83 -0.31 1.92
C CYS A 71 5.35 -0.12 1.91
N VAL A 72 5.80 1.03 2.44
CA VAL A 72 7.22 1.29 2.70
C VAL A 72 7.51 0.86 4.13
N ILE A 73 8.57 0.07 4.32
CA ILE A 73 9.12 -0.22 5.64
C ILE A 73 9.85 1.02 6.13
N LEU A 74 9.39 1.64 7.21
CA LEU A 74 10.04 2.80 7.82
C LEU A 74 11.10 2.36 8.82
N LYS A 75 10.78 1.35 9.63
CA LYS A 75 11.68 0.81 10.65
C LYS A 75 11.36 -0.65 10.91
N ARG A 76 12.41 -1.44 11.10
CA ARG A 76 12.31 -2.78 11.69
C ARG A 76 12.69 -2.70 13.16
N PHE A 77 11.89 -3.33 14.03
CA PHE A 77 12.25 -3.48 15.42
C PHE A 77 13.20 -4.68 15.54
N GLN A 78 14.40 -4.49 16.09
CA GLN A 78 15.46 -5.51 16.09
C GLN A 78 15.06 -6.76 16.90
N ASP A 79 14.46 -6.54 18.06
CA ASP A 79 14.05 -7.59 19.01
C ASP A 79 12.56 -7.94 18.93
N SER A 80 11.90 -7.60 17.82
CA SER A 80 10.47 -7.84 17.65
C SER A 80 10.15 -8.34 16.25
N ASP A 81 9.10 -9.13 16.17
CA ASP A 81 8.51 -9.57 14.91
C ASP A 81 7.72 -8.46 14.20
N HIS A 82 7.84 -7.21 14.62
CA HIS A 82 7.08 -6.10 14.06
C HIS A 82 7.91 -5.19 13.16
N CYS A 83 7.22 -4.47 12.28
CA CYS A 83 7.76 -3.39 11.47
C CYS A 83 6.85 -2.18 11.58
N LEU A 84 7.46 -1.00 11.61
CA LEU A 84 6.79 0.27 11.38
C LEU A 84 6.73 0.51 9.88
N ILE A 85 5.53 0.74 9.36
CA ILE A 85 5.28 0.89 7.93
C ILE A 85 4.42 2.11 7.63
N THR A 86 4.41 2.53 6.37
CA THR A 86 3.39 3.43 5.84
C THR A 86 2.86 2.90 4.51
N PRO A 87 1.53 2.79 4.32
CA PRO A 87 0.98 2.29 3.07
C PRO A 87 1.13 3.30 1.92
N VAL A 88 1.35 2.77 0.74
CA VAL A 88 1.27 3.50 -0.53
C VAL A 88 -0.12 3.28 -1.11
N SER A 89 -0.80 4.36 -1.47
CA SER A 89 -2.17 4.31 -1.98
C SER A 89 -2.36 5.24 -3.17
N ALA A 90 -3.32 4.86 -4.02
CA ALA A 90 -3.85 5.71 -5.06
C ALA A 90 -4.93 6.67 -4.55
N PHE A 91 -5.43 6.51 -3.31
CA PHE A 91 -6.46 7.38 -2.73
C PHE A 91 -7.67 7.60 -3.66
N SER A 92 -8.17 6.53 -4.29
CA SER A 92 -9.26 6.58 -5.28
C SER A 92 -8.95 7.28 -6.60
N ALA A 93 -7.69 7.63 -6.86
CA ALA A 93 -7.25 8.08 -8.17
C ALA A 93 -7.32 6.93 -9.20
N SER A 94 -7.97 7.22 -10.32
CA SER A 94 -8.24 6.34 -11.45
C SER A 94 -8.42 7.17 -12.71
N GLU A 95 -8.62 6.51 -13.86
CA GLU A 95 -8.93 7.20 -15.12
C GLU A 95 -10.22 8.02 -15.01
N GLU A 96 -11.25 7.49 -14.34
CA GLU A 96 -12.53 8.19 -14.11
C GLU A 96 -12.35 9.50 -13.32
N THR A 97 -11.39 9.51 -12.39
CA THR A 97 -11.04 10.70 -11.60
C THR A 97 -9.86 11.45 -12.18
N SER A 98 -9.47 11.20 -13.44
CA SER A 98 -8.34 11.84 -14.11
C SER A 98 -7.02 11.78 -13.33
N PHE A 99 -6.85 10.73 -12.51
CA PHE A 99 -5.72 10.56 -11.59
C PHE A 99 -5.50 11.72 -10.62
N LEU A 100 -6.55 12.44 -10.24
CA LEU A 100 -6.45 13.57 -9.32
C LEU A 100 -5.74 13.19 -8.02
N PRO A 101 -4.78 14.01 -7.54
CA PRO A 101 -4.11 13.74 -6.27
C PRO A 101 -5.07 13.92 -5.09
N PRO A 102 -4.74 13.33 -3.92
CA PRO A 102 -5.62 13.31 -2.77
C PRO A 102 -6.13 14.71 -2.36
N TRP A 103 -5.25 15.70 -2.29
CA TRP A 103 -5.60 17.07 -1.87
C TRP A 103 -6.52 17.82 -2.85
N LYS A 104 -6.66 17.34 -4.09
CA LYS A 104 -7.62 17.88 -5.07
C LYS A 104 -8.96 17.13 -5.07
N GLN A 105 -9.09 16.04 -4.30
CA GLN A 105 -10.32 15.25 -4.24
C GLN A 105 -11.23 15.65 -3.07
N ARG A 106 -12.53 15.81 -3.34
CA ARG A 106 -13.54 16.19 -2.32
C ARG A 106 -13.58 15.26 -1.11
N CYS A 107 -13.37 13.95 -1.30
CA CYS A 107 -13.42 12.96 -0.23
C CYS A 107 -12.20 12.99 0.71
N HIS A 108 -11.13 13.68 0.34
CA HIS A 108 -9.91 13.85 1.15
C HIS A 108 -9.66 15.32 1.53
N ARG A 109 -10.67 16.19 1.40
CA ARG A 109 -10.58 17.65 1.66
C ARG A 109 -10.05 18.05 3.03
N PHE A 110 -10.05 17.13 3.99
CA PHE A 110 -9.56 17.33 5.36
C PHE A 110 -8.08 16.96 5.53
N LYS A 111 -7.45 16.39 4.50
CA LYS A 111 -6.02 16.06 4.48
C LYS A 111 -5.27 17.20 3.81
N LYS A 112 -4.14 17.62 4.37
CA LYS A 112 -3.34 18.70 3.80
C LYS A 112 -2.37 18.16 2.76
N ALA A 113 -2.07 18.94 1.74
CA ALA A 113 -1.14 18.55 0.68
C ALA A 113 0.29 18.28 1.21
N GLU A 114 0.73 19.06 2.21
CA GLU A 114 2.04 18.94 2.89
C GLU A 114 2.25 17.58 3.59
N ASP A 115 1.16 16.91 3.96
CA ASP A 115 1.18 15.60 4.61
C ASP A 115 1.35 14.44 3.61
N PHE A 116 1.40 14.74 2.31
CA PHE A 116 1.63 13.73 1.30
C PHE A 116 3.08 13.73 0.81
N ARG A 117 3.55 12.53 0.48
CA ARG A 117 4.77 12.32 -0.30
C ARG A 117 4.40 11.58 -1.57
N SER A 118 4.86 12.09 -2.70
CA SER A 118 4.53 11.55 -4.02
C SER A 118 5.67 10.70 -4.54
N PHE A 119 5.36 9.58 -5.18
CA PHE A 119 6.36 8.87 -5.98
C PHE A 119 6.57 9.54 -7.33
N GLN A 120 7.74 9.35 -7.92
CA GLN A 120 8.05 9.81 -9.27
C GLN A 120 6.95 9.37 -10.27
N GLY A 121 6.47 10.33 -11.06
CA GLY A 121 5.37 10.15 -12.02
C GLY A 121 4.00 10.54 -11.48
N SER A 122 3.82 10.65 -10.17
CA SER A 122 2.60 11.18 -9.53
C SER A 122 2.69 12.69 -9.32
N GLU A 123 1.55 13.36 -9.25
CA GLU A 123 1.52 14.81 -8.97
C GLU A 123 2.13 15.11 -7.58
N SER A 124 2.98 16.14 -7.50
CA SER A 124 3.61 16.60 -6.26
C SER A 124 2.74 17.65 -5.58
N SER A 125 2.72 17.66 -4.24
CA SER A 125 2.08 18.72 -3.47
C SER A 125 2.86 20.04 -3.52
N SER A 126 4.11 20.02 -3.99
CA SER A 126 5.01 21.17 -4.07
C SER A 126 5.01 21.93 -5.40
N SER A 127 4.08 21.66 -6.34
CA SER A 127 4.24 22.17 -7.71
C SER A 127 3.86 23.63 -7.95
N ASP A 128 3.30 24.35 -6.99
CA ASP A 128 2.64 25.65 -7.26
C ASP A 128 3.19 26.79 -6.40
N SER A 129 4.51 26.98 -6.37
CA SER A 129 5.08 28.17 -5.72
C SER A 129 6.27 28.72 -6.51
N ASP A 130 5.95 29.68 -7.39
CA ASP A 130 6.82 30.82 -7.67
C ASP A 130 7.21 31.46 -6.32
N SER A 131 8.35 31.11 -5.74
CA SER A 131 8.81 31.75 -4.52
C SER A 131 10.33 31.73 -4.44
N ASP A 132 10.87 32.93 -4.59
CA ASP A 132 12.24 33.40 -4.45
C ASP A 132 12.77 33.28 -3.00
N SER A 133 12.45 32.20 -2.29
CA SER A 133 12.74 32.03 -0.87
C SER A 133 13.72 30.89 -0.65
N SER A 134 14.96 31.27 -0.38
CA SER A 134 16.12 30.45 -0.07
C SER A 134 15.99 29.71 1.28
N THR A 135 14.95 28.91 1.46
CA THR A 135 14.82 27.91 2.54
C THR A 135 13.97 26.74 2.02
N ASP A 136 14.34 26.24 0.85
CA ASP A 136 13.49 25.37 0.03
C ASP A 136 13.87 23.90 0.22
N GLU A 137 13.41 23.29 1.31
CA GLU A 137 13.28 21.82 1.37
C GLU A 137 12.11 21.42 0.46
N THR A 138 12.33 21.53 -0.85
CA THR A 138 11.47 20.91 -1.86
C THR A 138 11.26 19.46 -1.43
N CYS A 139 10.01 19.07 -1.20
CA CYS A 139 9.66 17.68 -0.91
C CYS A 139 10.04 16.83 -2.12
N GLN A 140 11.25 16.26 -2.09
CA GLN A 140 11.77 15.43 -3.16
C GLN A 140 10.81 14.27 -3.43
N LEU A 141 10.55 14.03 -4.73
CA LEU A 141 9.74 12.91 -5.16
C LEU A 141 10.42 11.60 -4.72
N LEU A 142 9.62 10.66 -4.25
CA LEU A 142 10.10 9.34 -3.87
C LEU A 142 10.41 8.52 -5.11
N GLU A 143 11.61 7.97 -5.17
CA GLU A 143 12.06 7.15 -6.29
C GLU A 143 12.26 5.70 -5.86
N LEU A 144 11.92 4.76 -6.75
CA LEU A 144 12.27 3.37 -6.55
C LEU A 144 13.69 3.14 -7.08
N ARG A 145 14.54 2.53 -6.25
CA ARG A 145 15.89 2.16 -6.67
C ARG A 145 15.87 1.23 -7.89
N ASN A 146 16.94 1.31 -8.69
CA ASN A 146 17.18 0.46 -9.85
C ASN A 146 16.17 0.65 -11.01
N GLY A 147 15.63 1.86 -11.19
CA GLY A 147 14.76 2.20 -12.31
C GLY A 147 13.41 1.47 -12.33
N ARG A 148 12.96 0.94 -11.18
CA ARG A 148 11.66 0.30 -11.05
C ARG A 148 10.54 1.35 -11.03
N THR A 149 9.33 0.94 -11.36
CA THR A 149 8.15 1.81 -11.35
C THR A 149 7.06 1.26 -10.42
N MET A 150 6.31 2.15 -9.78
CA MET A 150 5.11 1.76 -9.04
C MET A 150 4.08 1.16 -10.01
N PRO A 151 3.22 0.22 -9.56
CA PRO A 151 2.14 -0.33 -10.40
C PRO A 151 1.18 0.74 -10.92
N LYS A 152 1.00 1.83 -10.16
CA LYS A 152 0.22 3.01 -10.54
C LYS A 152 1.13 4.25 -10.54
N PRO A 153 1.99 4.43 -11.55
CA PRO A 153 3.05 5.45 -11.51
C PRO A 153 2.49 6.88 -11.42
N LYS A 154 1.31 7.13 -11.99
CA LYS A 154 0.61 8.43 -11.94
C LYS A 154 -0.18 8.68 -10.66
N ALA A 155 -0.35 7.65 -9.83
CA ALA A 155 -1.25 7.68 -8.69
C ALA A 155 -0.72 6.83 -7.53
N SER A 156 0.46 7.19 -7.04
CA SER A 156 1.11 6.56 -5.90
C SER A 156 1.56 7.63 -4.92
N TRP A 157 0.84 7.73 -3.80
CA TRP A 157 1.15 8.65 -2.71
C TRP A 157 1.25 7.91 -1.38
N ILE A 158 2.04 8.49 -0.49
CA ILE A 158 2.09 8.17 0.94
C ILE A 158 1.43 9.33 1.66
N TYR A 159 0.59 9.01 2.64
CA TYR A 159 0.10 10.01 3.60
C TYR A 159 0.86 9.80 4.91
N ILE A 160 1.73 10.75 5.28
CA ILE A 160 2.73 10.55 6.35
C ILE A 160 2.11 10.36 7.73
N GLN A 161 0.84 10.72 7.90
CA GLN A 161 0.12 10.47 9.16
C GLN A 161 -0.47 9.05 9.23
N HIS A 162 -0.47 8.27 8.14
CA HIS A 162 -0.85 6.86 8.17
C HIS A 162 0.39 5.99 8.37
N ILE A 163 0.74 5.80 9.64
CA ILE A 163 1.85 4.95 10.08
C ILE A 163 1.27 3.84 10.95
N TYR A 164 1.73 2.62 10.72
CA TYR A 164 1.24 1.43 11.41
C TYR A 164 2.38 0.55 11.88
N VAL A 165 2.19 -0.11 13.03
CA VAL A 165 3.05 -1.20 13.49
C VAL A 165 2.35 -2.50 13.14
N VAL A 166 3.02 -3.35 12.35
CA VAL A 166 2.44 -4.61 11.87
C VAL A 166 3.40 -5.78 12.08
N PRO A 167 2.89 -7.00 12.30
CA PRO A 167 3.72 -8.19 12.38
C PRO A 167 4.31 -8.55 11.02
N ARG A 168 5.54 -9.07 11.03
CA ARG A 168 6.23 -9.66 9.89
C ARG A 168 5.63 -11.03 9.67
N ILE A 169 4.69 -11.15 8.75
CA ILE A 169 4.14 -12.45 8.37
C ILE A 169 5.28 -13.30 7.80
N GLY A 170 5.78 -14.25 8.61
CA GLY A 170 6.97 -15.03 8.31
C GLY A 170 7.47 -15.91 9.46
N THR A 171 7.13 -15.62 10.71
CA THR A 171 7.39 -16.52 11.84
C THR A 171 6.12 -17.28 12.15
N LYS A 172 6.05 -18.55 11.72
CA LYS A 172 5.26 -19.51 12.49
C LYS A 172 5.76 -19.39 13.92
N ALA A 173 4.89 -19.06 14.86
CA ALA A 173 5.18 -19.24 16.27
C ALA A 173 5.71 -20.66 16.41
N ALA A 174 7.01 -20.79 16.71
CA ALA A 174 7.54 -22.04 17.18
C ALA A 174 6.72 -22.35 18.42
N THR A 175 5.92 -23.39 18.31
CA THR A 175 5.05 -23.87 19.38
C THR A 175 5.96 -24.08 20.57
N SER A 176 5.89 -23.18 21.55
CA SER A 176 6.51 -23.39 22.86
C SER A 176 5.71 -24.49 23.52
N ALA A 177 6.05 -25.74 23.17
CA ALA A 177 5.66 -26.90 23.92
C ALA A 177 6.45 -26.85 25.23
N HIS A 178 5.96 -26.07 26.19
CA HIS A 178 6.38 -26.23 27.57
C HIS A 178 5.72 -27.52 28.09
N ARG A 179 6.37 -28.66 27.79
CA ARG A 179 6.31 -29.83 28.66
C ARG A 179 7.30 -29.59 29.80
N SER A 180 6.75 -29.49 31.00
CA SER A 180 7.10 -30.27 32.20
C SER A 180 6.61 -29.54 33.44
#